data_AF-A0A0F6AHI4-F1
#
_entry.id   AF-A0A0F6AHI4-F1
#
_cell.length_a   1.000
_cell.length_b   1.000
_cell.length_c   1.000
_cell.angle_alpha   90.00
_cell.angle_beta   90.00
_cell.angle_gamma   90.00
#
_symmetry.space_group_name_H-M   'P 1'
#
loop_
_entity.id
_entity.type
_entity.pdbx_description
1 polymer ?
#
loop_
_entity_poly.entity_id
_entity_poly.type
_entity_poly.pdbx_seq_one_letter_code
_entity_poly.pdbx_strand_id
1 'polypeptide(L)'
;MEITLPVPNAIVFLYDSANQDIQIPEYIDNVLVAANEKCVSIGTQLDVDGDVTIKLSNQRDDLDKNSCERVFDGVICTPGKKLAVSTSEDEAILQVDVKGDKAKVSVWVDDSSFPSLVLIEVQ
;
A
#
# COMPACT_ATOMS: atom_id res chain seq x y z
N MET A 1 -6.52 0.09 -10.75
CA MET A 1 -5.54 -0.79 -11.41
C MET A 1 -5.16 -1.93 -10.47
N GLU A 2 -4.74 -3.07 -11.00
CA GLU A 2 -4.41 -4.25 -10.18
C GLU A 2 -3.21 -5.02 -10.75
N ILE A 3 -2.53 -5.76 -9.87
CA ILE A 3 -1.45 -6.70 -10.21
C ILE A 3 -1.51 -7.89 -9.24
N THR A 4 -1.09 -9.06 -9.70
CA THR A 4 -0.93 -10.27 -8.89
C THR A 4 0.49 -10.80 -9.07
N LEU A 5 1.22 -10.94 -7.97
CA LEU A 5 2.63 -11.36 -7.97
C LEU A 5 3.03 -11.98 -6.62
N PRO A 6 4.11 -12.80 -6.56
CA PRO A 6 4.75 -13.12 -5.30
C PRO A 6 5.41 -11.86 -4.73
N VAL A 7 5.18 -11.56 -3.44
CA VAL A 7 5.70 -10.34 -2.79
C VAL A 7 6.97 -10.69 -1.99
N PRO A 8 8.15 -10.18 -2.39
CA PRO A 8 9.40 -10.43 -1.67
C PRO A 8 9.33 -9.95 -0.22
N ASN A 9 9.78 -10.79 0.70
CA ASN A 9 9.75 -10.54 2.14
C ASN A 9 8.35 -10.23 2.71
N ALA A 10 7.28 -10.58 1.97
CA ALA A 10 5.89 -10.40 2.40
C ALA A 10 5.55 -8.97 2.84
N ILE A 11 6.12 -7.97 2.15
CA ILE A 11 5.91 -6.57 2.49
C ILE A 11 5.90 -5.70 1.23
N VAL A 12 4.94 -4.78 1.19
CA VAL A 12 4.87 -3.71 0.20
C VAL A 12 4.83 -2.35 0.87
N PHE A 13 5.27 -1.35 0.14
CA PHE A 13 5.36 0.03 0.60
C PHE A 13 4.50 0.92 -0.28
N LEU A 14 3.80 1.85 0.33
CA LEU A 14 3.06 2.90 -0.36
C LEU A 14 3.67 4.25 0.01
N TYR A 15 4.17 4.97 -0.99
CA TYR A 15 4.83 6.26 -0.81
C TYR A 15 4.81 7.08 -2.11
N ASP A 16 5.21 8.35 -2.02
CA ASP A 16 5.42 9.18 -3.20
C ASP A 16 6.77 8.85 -3.86
N SER A 17 6.73 8.17 -5.00
CA SER A 17 7.94 7.73 -5.72
C SER A 17 8.80 8.87 -6.26
N ALA A 18 8.27 10.10 -6.32
CA ALA A 18 9.04 11.28 -6.70
C ALA A 18 9.58 12.05 -5.49
N ASN A 19 9.23 11.65 -4.27
CA ASN A 19 9.80 12.22 -3.05
C ASN A 19 11.19 11.62 -2.80
N GLN A 20 12.20 12.47 -2.63
CA GLN A 20 13.58 12.05 -2.36
C GLN A 20 13.89 11.87 -0.87
N ASP A 21 12.99 12.33 0.00
CA ASP A 21 13.15 12.31 1.45
C ASP A 21 12.15 11.33 2.07
N ILE A 22 12.23 10.06 1.68
CA ILE A 22 11.34 9.01 2.19
C ILE A 22 11.94 8.41 3.45
N GLN A 23 11.10 8.29 4.47
CA GLN A 23 11.43 7.57 5.70
C GLN A 23 10.50 6.36 5.78
N ILE A 24 11.07 5.16 5.76
CA ILE A 24 10.30 3.93 6.01
C ILE A 24 9.90 3.92 7.50
N PRO A 25 8.65 3.58 7.85
CA PRO A 25 8.23 3.45 9.24
C PRO A 25 9.07 2.42 9.99
N GLU A 26 9.23 2.61 11.30
CA GLU A 26 9.84 1.57 12.13
C GLU A 26 9.00 0.29 12.08
N TYR A 27 9.67 -0.85 11.99
CA TYR A 27 9.01 -2.14 12.10
C TYR A 27 8.40 -2.30 13.49
N ILE A 28 7.12 -2.69 13.53
CA ILE A 28 6.41 -2.98 14.78
C ILE A 28 5.98 -4.45 14.71
N ASP A 29 6.46 -5.23 15.67
CA ASP A 29 6.17 -6.67 15.75
C ASP A 29 4.65 -6.89 15.89
N ASN A 30 4.12 -7.88 15.17
CA ASN A 30 2.70 -8.23 15.10
C ASN A 30 1.76 -7.11 14.62
N VAL A 31 2.26 -6.13 13.85
CA VAL A 31 1.43 -5.10 13.22
C VAL A 31 1.47 -5.24 11.70
N LEU A 32 0.29 -5.43 11.09
CA LEU A 32 0.16 -5.58 9.64
C LEU A 32 0.52 -4.30 8.88
N VAL A 33 0.16 -3.13 9.43
CA VAL A 33 0.41 -1.83 8.80
C VAL A 33 1.12 -0.90 9.76
N ALA A 34 2.34 -0.51 9.41
CA ALA A 34 3.05 0.59 10.04
C ALA A 34 3.10 1.79 9.09
N ALA A 35 2.99 3.00 9.62
CA ALA A 35 2.86 4.20 8.80
C ALA A 35 3.47 5.42 9.49
N ASN A 36 3.98 6.32 8.66
CA ASN A 36 4.27 7.70 9.02
C ASN A 36 3.68 8.63 7.95
N GLU A 37 4.00 9.92 8.00
CA GLU A 37 3.45 10.89 7.04
C GLU A 37 3.97 10.73 5.60
N LYS A 38 4.98 9.90 5.35
CA LYS A 38 5.65 9.77 4.05
C LYS A 38 5.51 8.39 3.42
N CYS A 39 5.30 7.36 4.23
CA CYS A 39 5.27 5.98 3.79
C CYS A 39 4.34 5.14 4.68
N VAL A 40 3.66 4.18 4.04
CA VAL A 40 2.90 3.11 4.69
C VAL A 40 3.53 1.79 4.28
N SER A 41 3.96 0.98 5.25
CA SER A 41 4.42 -0.39 5.04
C SER A 41 3.30 -1.36 5.37
N ILE A 42 3.02 -2.28 4.46
CA ILE A 42 1.89 -3.21 4.51
C ILE A 42 2.42 -4.63 4.40
N GLY A 43 2.21 -5.44 5.44
CA GLY A 43 2.50 -6.87 5.42
C GLY A 43 1.53 -7.63 4.52
N THR A 44 2.00 -8.72 3.93
CA THR A 44 1.24 -9.62 3.07
C THR A 44 1.44 -11.08 3.50
N GLN A 45 0.77 -12.02 2.85
CA GLN A 45 1.19 -13.43 2.91
C GLN A 45 2.62 -13.61 2.36
N LEU A 46 3.28 -14.70 2.75
CA LEU A 46 4.61 -15.06 2.28
C LEU A 46 4.59 -15.45 0.80
N ASP A 47 5.67 -15.14 0.09
CA ASP A 47 5.88 -15.49 -1.32
C ASP A 47 5.83 -17.01 -1.59
N VAL A 48 6.22 -17.82 -0.60
CA VAL A 48 6.13 -19.28 -0.65
C VAL A 48 4.70 -19.82 -0.48
N ASP A 49 3.80 -19.03 0.10
CA ASP A 49 2.40 -19.42 0.35
C ASP A 49 1.47 -19.05 -0.83
N GLY A 50 1.93 -18.17 -1.73
CA GLY A 50 1.27 -17.86 -3.00
C GLY A 50 1.35 -16.38 -3.39
N ASP A 51 0.74 -16.06 -4.52
CA ASP A 51 0.73 -14.70 -5.06
C ASP A 51 -0.25 -13.79 -4.30
N VAL A 52 0.13 -12.52 -4.14
CA VAL A 52 -0.69 -11.46 -3.55
C VAL A 52 -1.29 -10.63 -4.67
N THR A 53 -2.59 -10.35 -4.58
CA THR A 53 -3.27 -9.39 -5.45
C THR A 53 -3.30 -8.02 -4.79
N ILE A 54 -2.76 -7.01 -5.47
CA ILE A 54 -2.74 -5.63 -5.00
C ILE A 54 -3.57 -4.78 -5.96
N LYS A 55 -4.51 -4.01 -5.43
CA LYS A 55 -5.32 -3.06 -6.20
C LYS A 55 -5.09 -1.65 -5.70
N LEU A 56 -4.79 -0.75 -6.61
CA LEU A 56 -4.60 0.68 -6.35
C LEU A 56 -5.64 1.46 -7.14
N SER A 57 -6.42 2.31 -6.48
CA SER A 57 -7.36 3.20 -7.15
C SER A 57 -7.35 4.61 -6.58
N ASN A 58 -7.46 5.60 -7.45
CA ASN A 58 -7.72 7.00 -7.10
C ASN A 58 -9.17 7.43 -7.42
N GLN A 59 -10.03 6.46 -7.70
CA GLN A 59 -11.45 6.67 -7.95
C GLN A 59 -12.27 6.14 -6.77
N ARG A 60 -13.20 6.96 -6.30
CA ARG A 60 -14.10 6.58 -5.23
C ARG A 60 -14.98 5.40 -5.68
N ASP A 61 -15.09 4.39 -4.82
CA ASP A 61 -15.95 3.21 -5.02
C ASP A 61 -15.53 2.25 -6.16
N ASP A 62 -14.29 2.34 -6.64
CA ASP A 62 -13.72 1.43 -7.66
C ASP A 62 -13.26 0.08 -7.09
N LEU A 63 -13.17 -0.03 -5.76
CA LEU A 63 -12.70 -1.23 -5.06
C LEU A 63 -13.86 -1.92 -4.34
N ASP A 64 -14.04 -3.22 -4.60
CA ASP A 64 -14.98 -4.05 -3.85
C ASP A 64 -14.39 -4.38 -2.47
N LYS A 65 -14.87 -3.67 -1.45
CA LYS A 65 -14.40 -3.77 -0.07
C LYS A 65 -15.27 -4.70 0.78
N ASN A 66 -16.30 -5.34 0.23
CA ASN A 66 -17.32 -6.05 1.00
C ASN A 66 -16.77 -7.23 1.82
N SER A 67 -15.67 -7.82 1.36
CA SER A 67 -15.00 -8.94 2.03
C SER A 67 -13.66 -8.55 2.67
N CYS A 68 -13.41 -7.24 2.85
CA CYS A 68 -12.14 -6.76 3.37
C CYS A 68 -12.30 -5.91 4.64
N GLU A 69 -11.35 -6.02 5.55
CA GLU A 69 -11.22 -5.17 6.72
C GLU A 69 -10.34 -3.96 6.42
N ARG A 70 -10.74 -2.78 6.90
CA ARG A 70 -9.90 -1.58 6.80
C ARG A 70 -8.83 -1.59 7.89
N VAL A 71 -7.59 -1.78 7.50
CA VAL A 71 -6.43 -1.84 8.41
C VAL A 71 -5.67 -0.52 8.51
N PHE A 72 -5.93 0.43 7.62
CA PHE A 72 -5.35 1.78 7.67
C PHE A 72 -6.29 2.83 7.07
N ASP A 73 -6.31 4.03 7.68
CA ASP A 73 -6.92 5.26 7.17
C ASP A 73 -6.06 6.44 7.66
N GLY A 74 -5.43 7.14 6.72
CA GLY A 74 -4.45 8.18 7.04
C GLY A 74 -4.16 9.12 5.88
N VAL A 75 -3.11 9.91 6.04
CA VAL A 75 -2.68 10.90 5.05
C VAL A 75 -1.19 10.70 4.77
N ILE A 76 -0.84 10.67 3.49
CA ILE A 76 0.56 10.62 3.02
C ILE A 76 0.90 11.94 2.33
N CYS A 77 2.08 12.47 2.61
CA CYS A 77 2.70 13.59 1.92
C CYS A 77 3.17 13.16 0.53
N THR A 78 2.68 13.87 -0.49
CA THR A 78 2.88 13.58 -1.90
C THR A 78 3.39 14.81 -2.66
N PRO A 79 4.54 15.41 -2.28
CA PRO A 79 5.09 16.60 -2.94
C PRO A 79 5.33 16.43 -4.45
N GLY A 80 5.68 15.21 -4.87
CA GLY A 80 5.84 14.78 -6.25
C GLY A 80 4.53 14.42 -6.97
N LYS A 81 3.40 14.52 -6.27
CA LYS A 81 2.03 14.33 -6.79
C LYS A 81 1.80 12.93 -7.36
N LYS A 82 2.52 11.95 -6.84
CA LYS A 82 2.43 10.54 -7.21
C LYS A 82 2.33 9.70 -5.95
N LEU A 83 1.62 8.58 -6.04
CA LEU A 83 1.67 7.50 -5.07
C LEU A 83 1.95 6.21 -5.81
N ALA A 84 2.97 5.50 -5.35
CA ALA A 84 3.38 4.22 -5.90
C ALA A 84 3.32 3.15 -4.81
N VAL A 85 2.93 1.95 -5.21
CA VAL A 85 3.14 0.74 -4.43
C VAL A 85 4.43 0.11 -4.93
N SER A 86 5.35 -0.19 -4.02
CA SER A 86 6.62 -0.84 -4.33
C SER A 86 6.84 -2.07 -3.45
N THR A 87 7.61 -3.03 -3.94
CA THR A 87 8.08 -4.17 -3.14
C THR A 87 9.27 -3.78 -2.27
N SER A 88 9.72 -4.69 -1.41
CA SER A 88 10.96 -4.53 -0.63
C SER A 88 12.24 -4.45 -1.47
N GLU A 89 12.16 -4.75 -2.77
CA GLU A 89 13.27 -4.64 -3.71
C GLU A 89 13.30 -3.28 -4.45
N ASP A 90 12.51 -2.30 -3.99
CA ASP A 90 12.36 -0.94 -4.58
C ASP A 90 11.83 -0.95 -6.02
N GLU A 91 11.07 -1.99 -6.38
CA GLU A 91 10.36 -2.05 -7.65
C GLU A 91 8.94 -1.49 -7.50
N ALA A 92 8.66 -0.36 -8.16
CA ALA A 92 7.31 0.21 -8.21
C ALA A 92 6.42 -0.64 -9.12
N ILE A 93 5.43 -1.32 -8.52
CA ILE A 93 4.54 -2.26 -9.20
C ILE A 93 3.21 -1.63 -9.64
N LEU A 94 2.72 -0.61 -8.93
CA LEU A 94 1.53 0.16 -9.28
C LEU A 94 1.76 1.64 -8.98
N GLN A 95 1.13 2.54 -9.73
CA GLN A 95 1.25 3.98 -9.49
C GLN A 95 0.01 4.76 -9.94
N VAL A 96 -0.36 5.78 -9.17
CA VAL A 96 -1.39 6.76 -9.53
C VAL A 96 -0.89 8.19 -9.32
N ASP A 97 -1.38 9.10 -10.15
CA ASP A 97 -1.21 10.53 -9.92
C ASP A 97 -2.25 11.03 -8.88
N VAL A 98 -1.81 11.94 -8.02
CA VAL A 98 -2.65 12.62 -7.02
C VAL A 98 -2.60 14.13 -7.24
N LYS A 99 -3.65 14.84 -6.84
CA LYS A 99 -3.76 16.29 -7.16
C LYS A 99 -2.97 17.17 -6.20
N GLY A 100 -2.83 16.75 -4.94
CA GLY A 100 -2.27 17.53 -3.85
C GLY A 100 -0.84 17.13 -3.47
N ASP A 101 -0.26 17.94 -2.58
CA ASP A 101 0.96 17.64 -1.83
C ASP A 101 0.68 16.72 -0.62
N LYS A 102 -0.59 16.37 -0.41
CA LYS A 102 -1.07 15.37 0.53
C LYS A 102 -2.19 14.58 -0.14
N ALA A 103 -2.23 13.28 0.11
CA ALA A 103 -3.28 12.39 -0.35
C ALA A 103 -3.86 11.62 0.83
N LYS A 104 -5.19 11.51 0.87
CA LYS A 104 -5.85 10.64 1.85
C LYS A 104 -5.78 9.22 1.34
N VAL A 105 -5.33 8.31 2.19
CA VAL A 105 -5.11 6.91 1.84
C VAL A 105 -5.86 6.02 2.82
N SER A 106 -6.42 4.95 2.29
CA SER A 106 -6.90 3.84 3.11
C SER A 106 -6.47 2.51 2.51
N VAL A 107 -6.19 1.55 3.40
CA VAL A 107 -5.77 0.19 3.04
C VAL A 107 -6.78 -0.78 3.62
N TRP A 108 -7.22 -1.73 2.80
CA TRP A 108 -8.08 -2.83 3.19
C TRP A 108 -7.47 -4.15 2.78
N VAL A 109 -7.76 -5.19 3.55
CA VAL A 109 -7.22 -6.52 3.35
C VAL A 109 -8.27 -7.60 3.56
N ASP A 110 -8.13 -8.73 2.90
CA ASP A 110 -8.99 -9.92 3.08
C ASP A 110 -8.70 -10.71 4.37
N ASP A 111 -7.45 -10.68 4.84
CA ASP A 111 -7.03 -11.31 6.10
C ASP A 111 -6.12 -10.37 6.90
N SER A 112 -6.34 -10.25 8.21
CA SER A 112 -5.62 -9.31 9.08
C SER A 112 -4.25 -9.81 9.55
N SER A 113 -3.90 -11.06 9.25
CA SER A 113 -2.62 -11.70 9.61
C SER A 113 -1.74 -11.96 8.39
N PHE A 114 -2.32 -12.53 7.32
CA PHE A 114 -1.60 -12.94 6.11
C PHE A 114 -2.44 -12.64 4.86
N PRO A 115 -2.54 -11.37 4.42
CA PRO A 115 -3.44 -11.02 3.35
C PRO A 115 -2.95 -11.48 1.99
N SER A 116 -3.89 -12.07 1.23
CA SER A 116 -3.72 -12.43 -0.18
C SER A 116 -4.26 -11.35 -1.12
N LEU A 117 -5.08 -10.44 -0.58
CA LEU A 117 -5.66 -9.30 -1.28
C LEU A 117 -5.40 -8.01 -0.50
N VAL A 118 -4.75 -7.05 -1.13
CA VAL A 118 -4.55 -5.70 -0.59
C VAL A 118 -5.23 -4.69 -1.51
N LEU A 119 -6.16 -3.92 -0.95
CA LEU A 119 -6.87 -2.84 -1.62
C LEU A 119 -6.37 -1.50 -1.09
N ILE A 120 -6.01 -0.58 -1.99
CA ILE A 120 -5.49 0.74 -1.64
C ILE A 120 -6.30 1.79 -2.40
N GLU A 121 -6.98 2.65 -1.65
CA GLU A 121 -7.74 3.78 -2.19
C GLU A 121 -7.03 5.07 -1.82
N VAL A 122 -6.95 5.96 -2.80
CA VAL A 122 -6.31 7.25 -2.72
C VAL A 122 -7.33 8.34 -3.09
N GLN A 123 -7.38 9.42 -2.32
CA GLN A 123 -8.26 10.58 -2.53
C GLN A 123 -7.50 11.90 -2.49
#